data_AF-A0A015JMS7-F1
#
_entry.id   AF-A0A015JMS7-F1
#
_cell.length_a   1.000
_cell.length_b   1.000
_cell.length_c   1.000
_cell.angle_alpha   90.00
_cell.angle_beta   90.00
_cell.angle_gamma   90.00
#
_symmetry.space_group_name_H-M   'P 1'
#
loop_
_entity.id
_entity.type
_entity.pdbx_description
1 polymer ?
#
loop_
_entity_poly.entity_id
_entity_poly.type
_entity_poly.pdbx_seq_one_letter_code
_entity_poly.pdbx_strand_id
1 'polypeptide(L)'
;MICCIVAYLINYLIGKEKNEKVAKKWMETHISLFKDNFALVGFANDNSKPLIRDGPADYVFYLSGRRNCQFVHGRITLKPRHNLIQTITNIIISQFSSKVIEDSVSLHVYMNGDYEDFVFGVTKKDRSREFRTSRYDLSDFTKQVNNNHLPGSLYAQTESSDITDTFLTRQVVDLLQKSEPYLNALIVTDQPRVRPEKVVENQPKLLTVYCSIPEDLSKLDDTLYVSELIMYLIDFIPERCSFKIETKNKLKKNREEADKIINKALEAERQEAIQQKKVEKKRAEAERVAKLSPEEQRKYEERERKRELKKKQKKLIKKA
;
A
#
# COMPACT_ATOMS: atom_id res chain seq x y z
N MET A 1 -31.47 27.39 -12.90
CA MET A 1 -30.67 27.05 -11.69
C MET A 1 -31.31 25.92 -10.89
N ILE A 2 -32.56 26.03 -10.46
CA ILE A 2 -33.28 24.98 -9.69
C ILE A 2 -33.38 23.65 -10.45
N CYS A 3 -33.74 23.66 -11.74
CA CYS A 3 -33.82 22.42 -12.53
C CYS A 3 -32.49 21.65 -12.62
N CYS A 4 -31.36 22.36 -12.70
CA CYS A 4 -30.03 21.74 -12.72
C CYS A 4 -29.69 21.09 -11.37
N ILE A 5 -30.08 21.73 -10.26
CA ILE A 5 -29.90 21.19 -8.91
C ILE A 5 -30.77 19.94 -8.73
N VAL A 6 -32.03 19.99 -9.17
CA VAL A 6 -32.95 18.83 -9.10
C VAL A 6 -32.42 17.66 -9.96
N ALA A 7 -31.97 17.92 -11.18
CA ALA A 7 -31.36 16.90 -12.03
C ALA A 7 -30.11 16.28 -11.40
N TYR A 8 -29.26 17.09 -10.75
CA TYR A 8 -28.09 16.60 -10.03
C TYR A 8 -28.47 15.70 -8.85
N LEU A 9 -29.49 16.09 -8.06
CA LEU A 9 -29.99 15.28 -6.94
C LEU A 9 -30.58 13.95 -7.42
N ILE A 10 -31.34 13.96 -8.51
CA ILE A 10 -31.89 12.73 -9.10
C ILE A 10 -30.75 11.80 -9.55
N ASN A 11 -29.74 12.32 -10.26
CA ASN A 11 -28.57 11.51 -10.64
C ASN A 11 -27.86 10.95 -9.42
N TYR A 12 -27.70 11.75 -8.37
CA TYR A 12 -27.06 11.30 -7.13
C TYR A 12 -27.80 10.10 -6.53
N LEU A 13 -29.12 10.17 -6.42
CA LEU A 13 -29.94 9.09 -5.87
C LEU A 13 -29.87 7.82 -6.74
N ILE A 14 -30.05 7.95 -8.06
CA ILE A 14 -29.98 6.80 -9.00
C ILE A 14 -28.59 6.18 -9.00
N GLY A 15 -27.53 6.99 -9.05
CA GLY A 15 -26.15 6.53 -9.06
C GLY A 15 -25.78 5.79 -7.77
N LYS A 16 -26.24 6.29 -6.63
CA LYS A 16 -26.08 5.65 -5.33
C LYS A 16 -26.80 4.30 -5.26
N GLU A 17 -28.07 4.24 -5.69
CA GLU A 17 -28.83 2.98 -5.70
C GLU A 17 -28.23 1.93 -6.65
N LYS A 18 -27.75 2.35 -7.82
CA LYS A 18 -27.07 1.45 -8.76
C LYS A 18 -25.80 0.88 -8.16
N ASN A 19 -25.00 1.73 -7.50
CA ASN A 19 -23.80 1.30 -6.80
C ASN A 19 -24.13 0.31 -5.67
N GLU A 20 -25.19 0.60 -4.89
CA GLU A 20 -25.64 -0.29 -3.82
C GLU A 20 -26.06 -1.66 -4.34
N LYS A 21 -26.79 -1.71 -5.48
CA LYS A 21 -27.18 -2.97 -6.13
C LYS A 21 -25.98 -3.78 -6.59
N VAL A 22 -24.98 -3.15 -7.21
CA VAL A 22 -23.76 -3.85 -7.67
C VAL A 22 -22.99 -4.43 -6.47
N ALA A 23 -22.80 -3.64 -5.41
CA ALA A 23 -22.06 -4.08 -4.23
C ALA A 23 -22.77 -5.23 -3.50
N LYS A 24 -24.10 -5.15 -3.35
CA LYS A 24 -24.91 -6.23 -2.75
C LYS A 24 -24.83 -7.51 -3.57
N LYS A 25 -25.02 -7.41 -4.89
CA LYS A 25 -24.99 -8.58 -5.77
C LYS A 25 -23.62 -9.26 -5.76
N TRP A 26 -22.53 -8.49 -5.80
CA TRP A 26 -21.18 -9.05 -5.68
C TRP A 26 -21.00 -9.78 -4.34
N MET A 27 -21.45 -9.18 -3.24
CA MET A 27 -21.37 -9.82 -1.92
C MET A 27 -22.22 -11.10 -1.85
N GLU A 28 -23.45 -11.09 -2.38
CA GLU A 28 -24.34 -12.25 -2.43
C GLU A 28 -23.73 -13.44 -3.19
N THR A 29 -22.99 -13.19 -4.27
CA THR A 29 -22.26 -14.24 -4.99
C THR A 29 -21.17 -14.87 -4.12
N HIS A 30 -20.42 -14.06 -3.36
CA HIS A 30 -19.24 -14.53 -2.62
C HIS A 30 -19.53 -14.99 -1.18
N ILE A 31 -20.70 -14.65 -0.64
CA ILE A 31 -21.01 -14.83 0.79
C ILE A 31 -20.96 -16.29 1.21
N SER A 32 -21.37 -17.21 0.34
CA SER A 32 -21.34 -18.66 0.66
C SER A 32 -19.91 -19.12 0.85
N LEU A 33 -19.03 -18.83 -0.12
CA LEU A 33 -17.62 -19.18 -0.06
C LEU A 33 -16.96 -18.59 1.19
N PHE A 34 -17.27 -17.34 1.56
CA PHE A 34 -16.73 -16.72 2.76
C PHE A 34 -17.22 -17.40 4.04
N LYS A 35 -18.51 -17.76 4.13
CA LYS A 35 -19.07 -18.45 5.30
C LYS A 35 -18.52 -19.86 5.48
N ASP A 36 -18.19 -20.54 4.39
CA ASP A 36 -17.58 -21.88 4.44
C ASP A 36 -16.12 -21.81 4.92
N ASN A 37 -15.45 -20.68 4.72
CA ASN A 37 -14.01 -20.51 4.95
C ASN A 37 -13.66 -19.70 6.21
N PHE A 38 -14.60 -18.94 6.76
CA PHE A 38 -14.42 -18.04 7.91
C PHE A 38 -15.54 -18.21 8.93
N ALA A 39 -15.18 -18.26 10.21
CA ALA A 39 -16.18 -18.32 11.29
C ALA A 39 -16.98 -17.02 11.44
N LEU A 40 -16.38 -15.88 11.09
CA LEU A 40 -17.01 -14.57 11.18
C LEU A 40 -16.96 -13.86 9.82
N VAL A 41 -18.14 -13.55 9.29
CA VAL A 41 -18.31 -12.84 8.01
C VAL A 41 -19.22 -11.64 8.23
N GLY A 42 -18.67 -10.44 8.05
CA GLY A 42 -19.34 -9.19 8.39
C GLY A 42 -18.97 -8.73 9.80
N PHE A 43 -19.86 -7.94 10.41
CA PHE A 43 -19.60 -7.32 11.71
C PHE A 43 -20.29 -8.11 12.82
N ALA A 44 -19.56 -8.37 13.91
CA ALA A 44 -19.92 -9.27 15.01
C ALA A 44 -21.30 -9.03 15.66
N ASN A 45 -21.91 -7.85 15.46
CA ASN A 45 -23.17 -7.47 16.10
C ASN A 45 -24.40 -7.59 15.18
N ASP A 46 -24.23 -7.80 13.87
CA ASP A 46 -25.35 -7.88 12.93
C ASP A 46 -25.02 -8.80 11.75
N ASN A 47 -25.20 -10.12 11.96
CA ASN A 47 -25.05 -11.15 10.92
C ASN A 47 -25.98 -10.93 9.71
N SER A 48 -26.95 -10.00 9.78
CA SER A 48 -27.85 -9.68 8.67
C SER A 48 -27.21 -8.76 7.62
N LYS A 49 -26.10 -8.06 7.94
CA LYS A 49 -25.46 -7.08 7.04
C LYS A 49 -23.97 -7.36 6.88
N PRO A 50 -23.57 -8.18 5.88
CA PRO A 50 -22.16 -8.46 5.62
C PRO A 50 -21.38 -7.26 5.06
N LEU A 51 -22.07 -6.20 4.64
CA LEU A 51 -21.50 -5.06 3.94
C LEU A 51 -21.87 -3.74 4.65
N ILE A 52 -20.87 -2.90 4.92
CA ILE A 52 -21.05 -1.53 5.40
C ILE A 52 -20.82 -0.55 4.26
N ARG A 53 -21.67 0.47 4.18
CA ARG A 53 -21.50 1.60 3.26
C ARG A 53 -20.60 2.65 3.91
N ASP A 54 -19.38 2.78 3.39
CA ASP A 54 -18.40 3.82 3.80
C ASP A 54 -18.68 5.14 3.04
N GLY A 55 -19.10 5.03 1.77
CA GLY A 55 -19.45 6.18 0.93
C GLY A 55 -20.48 5.84 -0.17
N PRO A 56 -20.85 6.79 -1.04
CA PRO A 56 -21.80 6.53 -2.13
C PRO A 56 -21.29 5.56 -3.21
N ALA A 57 -19.98 5.30 -3.24
CA ALA A 57 -19.33 4.37 -4.15
C ALA A 57 -18.39 3.37 -3.44
N ASP A 58 -18.28 3.47 -2.12
CA ASP A 58 -17.33 2.69 -1.32
C ASP A 58 -18.08 1.84 -0.31
N TYR A 59 -17.78 0.55 -0.31
CA TYR A 59 -18.35 -0.42 0.62
C TYR A 59 -17.26 -1.28 1.23
N VAL A 60 -17.40 -1.64 2.49
CA VAL A 60 -16.41 -2.40 3.24
C VAL A 60 -17.02 -3.61 3.92
N PHE A 61 -16.24 -4.68 4.02
CA PHE A 61 -16.61 -5.89 4.73
C PHE A 61 -15.40 -6.48 5.43
N TYR A 62 -15.64 -7.26 6.47
CA TYR A 62 -14.60 -7.88 7.29
C TYR A 62 -14.84 -9.37 7.39
N LEU A 63 -13.78 -10.16 7.28
CA LEU A 63 -13.80 -11.61 7.49
C LEU A 63 -12.79 -11.96 8.58
N SER A 64 -13.11 -12.89 9.48
CA SER A 64 -12.17 -13.36 10.51
C SER A 64 -12.53 -14.78 10.97
N GLY A 65 -11.67 -15.36 11.80
CA GLY A 65 -11.86 -16.71 12.34
C GLY A 65 -11.33 -17.82 11.44
N ARG A 66 -10.27 -17.56 10.67
CA ARG A 66 -9.48 -18.60 9.97
C ARG A 66 -8.08 -18.68 10.59
N ARG A 67 -7.50 -19.88 10.69
CA ARG A 67 -6.25 -20.13 11.44
C ARG A 67 -5.08 -19.25 11.01
N ASN A 68 -4.82 -19.17 9.69
CA ASN A 68 -3.68 -18.45 9.10
C ASN A 68 -3.97 -17.01 8.69
N CYS A 69 -5.13 -16.47 9.10
CA CYS A 69 -5.57 -15.12 8.79
C CYS A 69 -6.17 -14.45 10.04
N GLN A 70 -5.56 -13.36 10.49
CA GLN A 70 -6.08 -12.57 11.60
C GLN A 70 -7.43 -11.94 11.24
N PHE A 71 -7.48 -11.23 10.11
CA PHE A 71 -8.70 -10.73 9.51
C PHE A 71 -8.47 -10.35 8.04
N VAL A 72 -9.54 -10.30 7.28
CA VAL A 72 -9.58 -9.76 5.92
C VAL A 72 -10.34 -8.45 5.96
N HIS A 73 -9.74 -7.39 5.44
CA HIS A 73 -10.41 -6.14 5.15
C HIS A 73 -10.70 -6.07 3.66
N GLY A 74 -11.96 -6.24 3.30
CA GLY A 74 -12.45 -6.13 1.93
C GLY A 74 -13.03 -4.75 1.67
N ARG A 75 -12.68 -4.15 0.54
CA ARG A 75 -13.22 -2.87 0.06
C ARG A 75 -13.69 -3.00 -1.38
N ILE A 76 -14.94 -2.68 -1.63
CA ILE A 76 -15.55 -2.56 -2.95
C ILE A 76 -15.54 -1.07 -3.31
N THR A 77 -14.78 -0.71 -4.34
CA THR A 77 -14.68 0.65 -4.87
C THR A 77 -15.36 0.69 -6.23
N LEU A 78 -16.48 1.39 -6.31
CA LEU A 78 -17.28 1.50 -7.53
C LEU A 78 -17.02 2.83 -8.26
N LYS A 79 -17.37 2.88 -9.53
CA LYS A 79 -17.37 4.12 -10.31
C LYS A 79 -18.26 5.16 -9.60
N PRO A 80 -17.86 6.45 -9.54
CA PRO A 80 -18.61 7.50 -8.86
C PRO A 80 -19.82 7.98 -9.68
N ARG A 81 -20.76 7.07 -9.95
CA ARG A 81 -21.97 7.29 -10.78
C ARG A 81 -22.89 8.39 -10.25
N HIS A 82 -22.84 8.62 -8.94
CA HIS A 82 -23.63 9.65 -8.26
C HIS A 82 -23.17 11.08 -8.60
N ASN A 83 -21.90 11.25 -9.03
CA ASN A 83 -21.34 12.55 -9.35
C ASN A 83 -21.30 12.77 -10.88
N LEU A 84 -22.21 13.62 -11.37
CA LEU A 84 -22.30 13.94 -12.80
C LEU A 84 -21.03 14.56 -13.36
N ILE A 85 -20.42 15.50 -12.64
CA ILE A 85 -19.20 16.18 -13.07
C ILE A 85 -18.09 15.15 -13.21
N GLN A 86 -17.91 14.32 -12.19
CA GLN A 86 -16.87 13.29 -12.23
C GLN A 86 -17.14 12.25 -13.31
N THR A 87 -18.39 11.87 -13.55
CA THR A 87 -18.75 10.95 -14.65
C THR A 87 -18.39 11.54 -16.02
N ILE A 88 -18.69 12.83 -16.26
CA ILE A 88 -18.34 13.54 -17.50
C ILE A 88 -16.82 13.66 -17.64
N THR A 89 -16.14 14.10 -16.58
CA THR A 89 -14.68 14.21 -16.57
C THR A 89 -14.02 12.85 -16.83
N ASN A 90 -14.57 11.76 -16.29
CA ASN A 90 -14.07 10.41 -16.52
C ASN A 90 -14.24 9.98 -17.98
N ILE A 91 -15.37 10.31 -18.63
CA ILE A 91 -15.58 10.04 -20.06
C ILE A 91 -14.53 10.78 -20.89
N ILE A 92 -14.34 12.08 -20.63
CA ILE A 92 -13.35 12.90 -21.34
C ILE A 92 -11.94 12.33 -21.12
N ILE A 93 -11.55 12.06 -19.87
CA ILE A 93 -10.23 11.50 -19.57
C ILE A 93 -10.04 10.14 -20.24
N SER A 94 -11.07 9.28 -20.29
CA SER A 94 -10.96 7.96 -20.95
C SER A 94 -10.74 8.04 -22.47
N GLN A 95 -11.11 9.18 -23.10
CA GLN A 95 -10.83 9.42 -24.52
C GLN A 95 -9.39 9.88 -24.77
N PHE A 96 -8.77 10.56 -23.80
CA PHE A 96 -7.41 11.12 -23.91
C PHE A 96 -6.35 10.33 -23.14
N SER A 97 -6.75 9.39 -22.28
CA SER A 97 -5.89 8.60 -21.40
C SER A 97 -6.37 7.15 -21.33
N SER A 98 -5.43 6.20 -21.36
CA SER A 98 -5.71 4.77 -21.20
C SER A 98 -6.16 4.37 -19.79
N LYS A 99 -6.30 5.32 -18.85
CA LYS A 99 -6.75 5.04 -17.48
C LYS A 99 -8.27 4.89 -17.43
N VAL A 100 -8.74 3.65 -17.59
CA VAL A 100 -10.16 3.31 -17.43
C VAL A 100 -10.48 3.13 -15.94
N ILE A 101 -11.48 3.87 -15.45
CA ILE A 101 -12.00 3.67 -14.10
C ILE A 101 -12.98 2.51 -14.13
N GLU A 102 -12.63 1.44 -13.44
CA GLU A 102 -13.40 0.21 -13.32
C GLU A 102 -13.95 0.06 -11.90
N ASP A 103 -15.08 -0.65 -11.78
CA ASP A 103 -15.51 -1.14 -10.48
C ASP A 103 -14.50 -2.20 -10.02
N SER A 104 -14.06 -2.16 -8.77
CA SER A 104 -13.01 -3.03 -8.27
C SER A 104 -13.24 -3.45 -6.83
N VAL A 105 -12.67 -4.59 -6.46
CA VAL A 105 -12.62 -5.10 -5.09
C VAL A 105 -11.18 -5.30 -4.69
N SER A 106 -10.79 -4.74 -3.55
CA SER A 106 -9.52 -4.98 -2.91
C SER A 106 -9.72 -5.79 -1.63
N LEU A 107 -9.01 -6.90 -1.50
CA LEU A 107 -8.98 -7.72 -0.29
C LEU A 107 -7.60 -7.62 0.33
N HIS A 108 -7.54 -7.11 1.56
CA HIS A 108 -6.33 -7.05 2.36
C HIS A 108 -6.42 -8.09 3.47
N VAL A 109 -5.69 -9.19 3.30
CA VAL A 109 -5.61 -10.28 4.26
C VAL A 109 -4.43 -10.04 5.18
N TYR A 110 -4.70 -9.90 6.47
CA TYR A 110 -3.70 -9.81 7.52
C TYR A 110 -3.31 -11.22 7.95
N MET A 111 -2.15 -11.66 7.53
CA MET A 111 -1.65 -13.00 7.79
C MET A 111 -1.07 -13.08 9.20
N ASN A 112 -1.36 -14.16 9.92
CA ASN A 112 -0.80 -14.45 11.25
C ASN A 112 0.10 -15.71 11.24
N GLY A 113 0.28 -16.34 10.08
CA GLY A 113 1.10 -17.52 9.92
C GLY A 113 2.58 -17.24 10.16
N ASP A 114 3.28 -18.21 10.75
CA ASP A 114 4.74 -18.17 10.88
C ASP A 114 5.37 -18.69 9.59
N TYR A 115 5.81 -17.77 8.74
CA TYR A 115 6.51 -18.05 7.49
C TYR A 115 7.58 -17.03 7.22
N GLU A 116 8.41 -17.22 6.20
CA GLU A 116 9.53 -16.31 5.95
C GLU A 116 9.09 -14.94 5.42
N ASP A 117 9.93 -13.93 5.64
CA ASP A 117 9.69 -12.58 5.13
C ASP A 117 10.10 -12.51 3.66
N PHE A 118 9.13 -12.26 2.77
CA PHE A 118 9.37 -12.12 1.34
C PHE A 118 8.32 -11.22 0.69
N VAL A 119 8.72 -10.57 -0.42
CA VAL A 119 7.83 -9.85 -1.32
C VAL A 119 7.70 -10.62 -2.63
N PHE A 120 6.46 -10.96 -2.96
CA PHE A 120 6.09 -11.59 -4.22
C PHE A 120 4.80 -10.99 -4.75
N GLY A 121 4.69 -10.83 -6.06
CA GLY A 121 3.47 -10.37 -6.68
C GLY A 121 3.23 -10.98 -8.05
N VAL A 122 1.97 -11.06 -8.43
CA VAL A 122 1.52 -11.32 -9.80
C VAL A 122 0.66 -10.13 -10.19
N THR A 123 1.01 -9.42 -11.25
CA THR A 123 0.30 -8.21 -11.70
C THR A 123 -0.06 -8.32 -13.17
N LYS A 124 -1.21 -7.79 -13.60
CA LYS A 124 -1.46 -7.62 -15.03
C LYS A 124 -0.43 -6.71 -15.68
N LYS A 125 -0.04 -7.03 -16.91
CA LYS A 125 1.04 -6.33 -17.64
C LYS A 125 0.72 -4.86 -17.88
N ASP A 126 -0.52 -4.54 -18.19
CA ASP A 126 -1.03 -3.18 -18.41
C ASP A 126 -1.01 -2.30 -17.15
N ARG A 127 -1.24 -2.89 -15.96
CA ARG A 127 -1.25 -2.18 -14.67
C ARG A 127 0.04 -2.32 -13.87
N SER A 128 0.99 -3.12 -14.33
CA SER A 128 2.23 -3.41 -13.58
C SER A 128 3.03 -2.14 -13.25
N ARG A 129 3.08 -1.17 -14.18
CA ARG A 129 3.75 0.13 -13.96
C ARG A 129 3.05 0.98 -12.90
N GLU A 130 1.72 0.96 -12.85
CA GLU A 130 0.94 1.68 -11.84
C GLU A 130 1.20 1.08 -10.45
N PHE A 131 1.12 -0.24 -10.31
CA PHE A 131 1.40 -0.90 -9.04
C PHE A 131 2.84 -0.67 -8.56
N ARG A 132 3.82 -0.71 -9.46
CA ARG A 132 5.22 -0.50 -9.09
C ARG A 132 5.54 0.95 -8.75
N THR A 133 4.88 1.93 -9.37
CA THR A 133 5.09 3.34 -9.00
C THR A 133 4.36 3.72 -7.71
N SER A 134 3.20 3.12 -7.47
CA SER A 134 2.34 3.47 -6.32
C SER A 134 2.67 2.71 -5.04
N ARG A 135 3.54 1.69 -5.10
CA ARG A 135 3.88 0.88 -3.93
C ARG A 135 5.39 0.67 -3.79
N TYR A 136 5.88 0.99 -2.60
CA TYR A 136 7.27 0.89 -2.19
C TYR A 136 7.77 -0.56 -2.13
N ASP A 137 6.94 -1.46 -1.58
CA ASP A 137 7.21 -2.89 -1.49
C ASP A 137 7.60 -3.50 -2.85
N LEU A 138 6.84 -3.21 -3.90
CA LEU A 138 7.12 -3.71 -5.24
C LEU A 138 8.26 -2.95 -5.93
N SER A 139 8.38 -1.64 -5.73
CA SER A 139 9.40 -0.82 -6.41
C SER A 139 10.81 -1.19 -5.99
N ASP A 140 11.03 -1.34 -4.68
CA ASP A 140 12.37 -1.40 -4.10
C ASP A 140 12.83 -2.84 -3.88
N PHE A 141 11.93 -3.78 -3.61
CA PHE A 141 12.29 -5.17 -3.30
C PHE A 141 12.22 -6.07 -4.53
N THR A 142 11.26 -5.87 -5.43
CA THR A 142 10.98 -6.84 -6.50
C THR A 142 11.52 -6.47 -7.88
N LYS A 143 11.77 -7.49 -8.70
CA LYS A 143 12.03 -7.38 -10.14
C LYS A 143 10.92 -8.08 -10.92
N GLN A 144 10.55 -7.51 -12.05
CA GLN A 144 9.59 -8.12 -12.98
C GLN A 144 10.25 -9.27 -13.73
N VAL A 145 9.59 -10.41 -13.76
CA VAL A 145 10.03 -11.64 -14.44
C VAL A 145 8.89 -12.14 -15.32
N ASN A 146 9.21 -12.40 -16.58
CA ASN A 146 8.34 -13.18 -17.46
C ASN A 146 8.52 -14.66 -17.13
N ASN A 147 7.43 -15.34 -16.80
CA ASN A 147 7.44 -16.78 -16.56
C ASN A 147 6.48 -17.44 -17.55
N ASN A 148 6.94 -18.52 -18.21
CA ASN A 148 6.17 -19.26 -19.21
C ASN A 148 4.96 -20.00 -18.61
N HIS A 149 4.95 -20.23 -17.29
CA HIS A 149 3.82 -20.85 -16.59
C HIS A 149 2.67 -19.87 -16.35
N LEU A 150 2.94 -18.56 -16.40
CA LEU A 150 1.90 -17.56 -16.20
C LEU A 150 1.18 -17.22 -17.51
N PRO A 151 -0.12 -16.87 -17.44
CA PRO A 151 -0.83 -16.32 -18.58
C PRO A 151 -0.12 -15.12 -19.20
N GLY A 152 -0.27 -14.97 -20.52
CA GLY A 152 0.40 -13.92 -21.29
C GLY A 152 0.08 -12.50 -20.83
N SER A 153 -1.03 -12.29 -20.11
CA SER A 153 -1.43 -10.98 -19.55
C SER A 153 -0.86 -10.68 -18.16
N LEU A 154 -0.14 -11.61 -17.52
CA LEU A 154 0.40 -11.46 -16.16
C LEU A 154 1.94 -11.38 -16.14
N TYR A 155 2.48 -10.66 -15.16
CA TYR A 155 3.90 -10.64 -14.78
C TYR A 155 4.07 -11.16 -13.36
N ALA A 156 5.12 -11.95 -13.13
CA ALA A 156 5.62 -12.18 -11.78
C ALA A 156 6.52 -11.01 -11.35
N GLN A 157 6.42 -10.61 -10.10
CA GLN A 157 7.26 -9.64 -9.43
C GLN A 157 7.87 -10.33 -8.22
N THR A 158 9.18 -10.54 -8.23
CA THR A 158 9.84 -11.39 -7.22
C THR A 158 11.19 -10.83 -6.80
N GLU A 159 11.60 -11.11 -5.56
CA GLU A 159 12.96 -10.87 -5.06
C GLU A 159 13.96 -11.97 -5.52
N SER A 160 13.45 -13.19 -5.74
CA SER A 160 14.25 -14.37 -6.08
C SER A 160 13.47 -15.33 -6.97
N SER A 161 14.17 -16.05 -7.86
CA SER A 161 13.56 -17.11 -8.66
C SER A 161 13.05 -18.27 -7.80
N ASP A 162 13.74 -18.57 -6.70
CA ASP A 162 13.36 -19.61 -5.72
C ASP A 162 11.94 -19.38 -5.16
N ILE A 163 11.56 -18.12 -4.95
CA ILE A 163 10.20 -17.74 -4.52
C ILE A 163 9.18 -18.05 -5.62
N THR A 164 9.53 -17.70 -6.86
CA THR A 164 8.63 -17.92 -8.02
C THR A 164 8.40 -19.41 -8.24
N ASP A 165 9.45 -20.22 -8.18
CA ASP A 165 9.36 -21.68 -8.36
C ASP A 165 8.57 -22.35 -7.24
N THR A 166 8.71 -21.86 -6.01
CA THR A 166 7.95 -22.35 -4.85
C THR A 166 6.47 -21.97 -4.95
N PHE A 167 6.18 -20.74 -5.40
CA PHE A 167 4.82 -20.21 -5.43
C PHE A 167 4.00 -20.71 -6.63
N LEU A 168 4.60 -20.80 -7.82
CA LEU A 168 3.94 -21.20 -9.07
C LEU A 168 3.79 -22.72 -9.20
N THR A 169 3.15 -23.33 -8.22
CA THR A 169 2.70 -24.73 -8.30
C THR A 169 1.59 -24.89 -9.35
N ARG A 170 1.37 -26.11 -9.84
CA ARG A 170 0.32 -26.41 -10.84
C ARG A 170 -1.05 -25.86 -10.41
N GLN A 171 -1.44 -26.11 -9.15
CA GLN A 171 -2.73 -25.66 -8.62
C GLN A 171 -2.86 -24.13 -8.58
N VAL A 172 -1.79 -23.42 -8.18
CA VAL A 172 -1.78 -21.94 -8.18
C VAL A 172 -1.87 -21.41 -9.61
N VAL A 173 -1.13 -22.01 -10.54
CA VAL A 173 -1.16 -21.62 -11.95
C VAL A 173 -2.55 -21.82 -12.57
N ASP A 174 -3.20 -22.96 -12.29
CA ASP A 174 -4.55 -23.24 -12.79
C ASP A 174 -5.57 -22.22 -12.25
N LEU A 175 -5.48 -21.87 -10.96
CA LEU A 175 -6.33 -20.84 -10.34
C LEU A 175 -6.05 -19.44 -10.90
N LEU A 176 -4.78 -19.11 -11.15
CA LEU A 176 -4.37 -17.84 -11.77
C LEU A 176 -4.88 -17.73 -13.21
N GLN A 177 -4.87 -18.82 -13.98
CA GLN A 177 -5.43 -18.85 -15.33
C GLN A 177 -6.94 -18.60 -15.32
N LYS A 178 -7.69 -19.28 -14.44
CA LYS A 178 -9.15 -19.05 -14.29
C LYS A 178 -9.48 -17.64 -13.81
N SER A 179 -8.61 -17.09 -12.96
CA SER A 179 -8.76 -15.74 -12.38
C SER A 179 -8.29 -14.62 -13.31
N GLU A 180 -7.55 -14.93 -14.38
CA GLU A 180 -6.88 -13.97 -15.27
C GLU A 180 -7.77 -12.80 -15.74
N PRO A 181 -9.04 -13.01 -16.15
CA PRO A 181 -9.86 -11.92 -16.66
C PRO A 181 -10.10 -10.80 -15.65
N TYR A 182 -10.23 -11.15 -14.36
CA TYR A 182 -10.64 -10.24 -13.30
C TYR A 182 -9.53 -9.90 -12.31
N LEU A 183 -8.47 -10.71 -12.23
CA LEU A 183 -7.34 -10.47 -11.34
C LEU A 183 -6.45 -9.35 -11.87
N ASN A 184 -6.35 -8.23 -11.15
CA ASN A 184 -5.46 -7.13 -11.53
C ASN A 184 -4.08 -7.24 -10.87
N ALA A 185 -4.06 -7.61 -9.60
CA ALA A 185 -2.83 -7.87 -8.87
C ALA A 185 -3.08 -8.77 -7.67
N LEU A 186 -2.12 -9.63 -7.39
CA LEU A 186 -1.95 -10.46 -6.21
C LEU A 186 -0.59 -10.09 -5.63
N ILE A 187 -0.49 -9.69 -4.37
CA ILE A 187 0.75 -9.23 -3.76
C ILE A 187 0.84 -9.80 -2.35
N VAL A 188 1.93 -10.51 -2.06
CA VAL A 188 2.33 -10.96 -0.74
C VAL A 188 3.52 -10.13 -0.31
N THR A 189 3.46 -9.51 0.87
CA THR A 189 4.51 -8.60 1.33
C THR A 189 4.61 -8.58 2.84
N ASP A 190 5.84 -8.54 3.36
CA ASP A 190 6.21 -8.17 4.73
C ASP A 190 6.53 -6.68 4.89
N GLN A 191 6.54 -5.92 3.78
CA GLN A 191 6.98 -4.54 3.71
C GLN A 191 5.79 -3.56 3.60
N PRO A 192 5.92 -2.33 4.12
CA PRO A 192 4.87 -1.33 4.05
C PRO A 192 4.64 -0.88 2.60
N ARG A 193 3.38 -0.58 2.27
CA ARG A 193 3.00 -0.09 0.94
C ARG A 193 3.66 1.26 0.60
N VAL A 194 3.81 2.13 1.59
CA VAL A 194 4.42 3.45 1.45
C VAL A 194 5.79 3.44 2.12
N ARG A 195 6.77 4.09 1.51
CA ARG A 195 8.12 4.20 2.07
C ARG A 195 8.02 4.82 3.47
N PRO A 196 8.45 4.10 4.52
CA PRO A 196 8.33 4.61 5.86
C PRO A 196 9.42 5.66 6.13
N GLU A 197 9.09 6.69 6.89
CA GLU A 197 10.05 7.72 7.31
C GLU A 197 11.03 7.18 8.36
N LYS A 198 10.62 6.16 9.11
CA LYS A 198 11.39 5.51 10.16
C LYS A 198 11.36 4.01 10.00
N VAL A 199 12.40 3.34 10.46
CA VAL A 199 12.40 1.88 10.55
C VAL A 199 11.25 1.45 11.46
N VAL A 200 10.41 0.55 10.96
CA VAL A 200 9.28 0.02 11.71
C VAL A 200 9.59 -1.43 12.05
N GLU A 201 9.68 -1.70 13.35
CA GLU A 201 9.85 -3.05 13.86
C GLU A 201 8.49 -3.77 13.84
N ASN A 202 8.44 -4.99 13.30
CA ASN A 202 7.27 -5.86 13.20
C ASN A 202 6.11 -5.32 12.33
N GLN A 203 6.33 -5.27 11.02
CA GLN A 203 5.27 -5.02 10.05
C GLN A 203 4.36 -6.26 9.89
N PRO A 204 3.03 -6.07 9.75
CA PRO A 204 2.13 -7.16 9.47
C PRO A 204 2.38 -7.71 8.07
N LYS A 205 2.36 -9.03 7.95
CA LYS A 205 2.43 -9.69 6.64
C LYS A 205 1.08 -9.63 5.97
N LEU A 206 1.06 -9.15 4.73
CA LEU A 206 -0.16 -8.86 4.00
C LEU A 206 -0.21 -9.66 2.70
N LEU A 207 -1.34 -10.34 2.49
CA LEU A 207 -1.76 -10.83 1.19
C LEU A 207 -2.83 -9.87 0.66
N THR A 208 -2.49 -9.11 -0.38
CA THR A 208 -3.38 -8.14 -1.02
C THR A 208 -3.77 -8.61 -2.41
N VAL A 209 -5.08 -8.63 -2.68
CA VAL A 209 -5.61 -8.90 -4.03
C VAL A 209 -6.46 -7.74 -4.51
N TYR A 210 -6.26 -7.37 -5.77
CA TYR A 210 -7.08 -6.41 -6.51
C TYR A 210 -7.80 -7.14 -7.64
N CYS A 211 -9.13 -7.09 -7.63
CA CYS A 211 -10.01 -7.70 -8.62
C CYS A 211 -10.85 -6.62 -9.29
N SER A 212 -11.09 -6.73 -10.60
CA SER A 212 -12.12 -5.93 -11.29
C SER A 212 -13.48 -6.61 -11.16
N ILE A 213 -14.55 -5.83 -11.09
CA ILE A 213 -15.92 -6.34 -11.15
C ILE A 213 -16.37 -6.27 -12.62
N PRO A 214 -16.87 -7.38 -13.20
CA PRO A 214 -17.40 -7.35 -14.55
C PRO A 214 -18.54 -6.34 -14.70
N GLU A 215 -18.58 -5.62 -15.83
CA GLU A 215 -19.69 -4.70 -16.13
C GLU A 215 -21.00 -5.46 -16.33
N ASP A 216 -20.90 -6.67 -16.89
CA ASP A 216 -21.99 -7.63 -16.98
C ASP A 216 -22.11 -8.43 -15.69
N LEU A 217 -23.12 -8.10 -14.90
CA LEU A 217 -23.37 -8.73 -13.61
C LEU A 217 -23.79 -10.21 -13.69
N SER A 218 -24.00 -10.77 -14.89
CA SER A 218 -24.20 -12.22 -15.05
C SER A 218 -22.89 -13.00 -14.89
N LYS A 219 -21.74 -12.36 -15.12
CA LYS A 219 -20.40 -12.96 -15.01
C LYS A 219 -19.76 -12.81 -13.64
N LEU A 220 -20.54 -12.45 -12.61
CA LEU A 220 -20.01 -12.31 -11.25
C LEU A 220 -19.47 -13.63 -10.71
N ASP A 221 -20.04 -14.76 -11.12
CA ASP A 221 -19.60 -16.08 -10.68
C ASP A 221 -18.16 -16.37 -11.11
N ASP A 222 -17.70 -15.84 -12.25
CA ASP A 222 -16.31 -15.98 -12.70
C ASP A 222 -15.32 -15.28 -11.76
N THR A 223 -15.77 -14.30 -10.96
CA THR A 223 -14.93 -13.66 -9.94
C THR A 223 -14.74 -14.51 -8.68
N LEU A 224 -15.51 -15.60 -8.52
CA LEU A 224 -15.33 -16.56 -7.42
C LEU A 224 -13.95 -17.21 -7.45
N TYR A 225 -13.40 -17.50 -8.63
CA TYR A 225 -12.06 -18.08 -8.78
C TYR A 225 -10.98 -17.21 -8.12
N VAL A 226 -11.14 -15.88 -8.13
CA VAL A 226 -10.23 -14.96 -7.44
C VAL A 226 -10.33 -15.12 -5.93
N SER A 227 -11.54 -15.30 -5.42
CA SER A 227 -11.76 -15.51 -3.99
C SER A 227 -11.29 -16.89 -3.54
N GLU A 228 -11.52 -17.94 -4.34
CA GLU A 228 -10.98 -19.28 -4.13
C GLU A 228 -9.44 -19.28 -4.10
N LEU A 229 -8.82 -18.55 -5.03
CA LEU A 229 -7.38 -18.33 -5.05
C LEU A 229 -6.89 -17.71 -3.72
N ILE A 230 -7.58 -16.70 -3.20
CA ILE A 230 -7.25 -16.11 -1.90
C ILE A 230 -7.38 -17.14 -0.78
N MET A 231 -8.48 -17.89 -0.72
CA MET A 231 -8.68 -18.90 0.32
C MET A 231 -7.57 -19.95 0.32
N TYR A 232 -7.20 -20.43 -0.87
CA TYR A 232 -6.12 -21.38 -1.05
C TYR A 232 -4.77 -20.79 -0.60
N LEU A 233 -4.47 -19.55 -1.00
CA LEU A 233 -3.20 -18.90 -0.68
C LEU A 233 -3.02 -18.62 0.81
N ILE A 234 -4.10 -18.39 1.57
CA ILE A 234 -4.02 -18.17 3.02
C ILE A 234 -3.37 -19.37 3.73
N ASP A 235 -3.63 -20.59 3.28
CA ASP A 235 -3.05 -21.80 3.89
C ASP A 235 -1.77 -22.25 3.18
N PHE A 236 -1.70 -22.06 1.86
CA PHE A 236 -0.54 -22.42 1.07
C PHE A 236 0.72 -21.63 1.47
N ILE A 237 0.59 -20.31 1.70
CA ILE A 237 1.76 -19.45 1.97
C ILE A 237 2.50 -19.92 3.24
N PRO A 238 1.83 -20.09 4.40
CA PRO A 238 2.53 -20.55 5.59
C PRO A 238 3.06 -21.99 5.49
N GLU A 239 2.37 -22.87 4.77
CA GLU A 239 2.76 -24.27 4.65
C GLU A 239 3.96 -24.48 3.69
N ARG A 240 4.02 -23.71 2.60
CA ARG A 240 4.93 -24.00 1.47
C ARG A 240 6.01 -22.95 1.25
N CYS A 241 5.84 -21.71 1.70
CA CYS A 241 6.82 -20.65 1.48
C CYS A 241 7.91 -20.65 2.56
N SER A 242 8.71 -21.72 2.58
CA SER A 242 10.02 -21.75 3.24
C SER A 242 11.12 -21.96 2.20
N PHE A 243 12.10 -21.08 2.19
CA PHE A 243 13.10 -21.02 1.13
C PHE A 243 14.44 -21.62 1.54
N LYS A 244 15.36 -21.75 0.58
CA LYS A 244 16.73 -22.18 0.86
C LYS A 244 17.47 -21.13 1.70
N ILE A 245 18.47 -21.56 2.47
CA ILE A 245 19.28 -20.68 3.35
C ILE A 245 19.89 -19.51 2.56
N GLU A 246 20.33 -19.75 1.32
CA GLU A 246 20.86 -18.71 0.44
C GLU A 246 19.82 -17.62 0.14
N THR A 247 18.60 -18.04 -0.23
CA THR A 247 17.47 -17.13 -0.45
C THR A 247 17.14 -16.37 0.83
N LYS A 248 17.06 -17.03 1.98
CA LYS A 248 16.83 -16.37 3.28
C LYS A 248 17.85 -15.28 3.57
N ASN A 249 19.14 -15.57 3.36
CA ASN A 249 20.21 -14.60 3.59
C ASN A 249 20.13 -13.41 2.63
N LYS A 250 19.74 -13.64 1.37
CA LYS A 250 19.51 -12.59 0.39
C LYS A 250 18.33 -11.69 0.80
N LEU A 251 17.22 -12.30 1.22
CA LEU A 251 16.03 -11.58 1.68
C LEU A 251 16.35 -10.70 2.88
N LYS A 252 17.06 -11.23 3.88
CA LYS A 252 17.52 -10.46 5.05
C LYS A 252 18.41 -9.29 4.66
N LYS A 253 19.40 -9.51 3.78
CA LYS A 253 20.29 -8.44 3.29
C LYS A 253 19.54 -7.32 2.58
N ASN A 254 18.57 -7.64 1.72
CA ASN A 254 17.74 -6.63 1.04
C ASN A 254 17.02 -5.71 2.05
N ARG A 255 16.53 -6.29 3.15
CA ARG A 255 15.81 -5.56 4.22
C ARG A 255 16.76 -4.70 5.04
N GLU A 256 17.91 -5.24 5.42
CA GLU A 256 18.97 -4.46 6.09
C GLU A 256 19.46 -3.27 5.23
N GLU A 257 19.53 -3.44 3.90
CA GLU A 257 19.88 -2.37 2.97
C GLU A 257 18.79 -1.29 2.91
N ALA A 258 17.52 -1.69 2.87
CA ALA A 258 16.39 -0.76 2.95
C ALA A 258 16.42 0.06 4.25
N ASP A 259 16.66 -0.58 5.39
CA ASP A 259 16.77 0.09 6.69
C ASP A 259 17.96 1.03 6.77
N LYS A 260 19.10 0.67 6.17
CA LYS A 260 20.27 1.57 6.06
C LYS A 260 19.95 2.83 5.28
N ILE A 261 19.17 2.73 4.20
CA ILE A 261 18.75 3.89 3.40
C ILE A 261 17.87 4.82 4.25
N ILE A 262 16.91 4.26 4.98
CA ILE A 262 16.01 5.03 5.88
C ILE A 262 16.82 5.71 6.98
N ASN A 263 17.70 4.98 7.66
CA ASN A 263 18.53 5.53 8.74
C ASN A 263 19.47 6.64 8.26
N LYS A 264 20.05 6.49 7.07
CA LYS A 264 20.90 7.52 6.47
C LYS A 264 20.10 8.79 6.13
N ALA A 265 18.89 8.65 5.63
CA ALA A 265 18.00 9.78 5.36
C ALA A 265 17.63 10.51 6.67
N LEU A 266 17.27 9.76 7.72
CA LEU A 266 16.99 10.31 9.05
C LEU A 266 18.19 11.04 9.66
N GLU A 267 19.39 10.50 9.49
CA GLU A 267 20.59 11.15 10.01
C GLU A 267 20.90 12.46 9.26
N ALA A 268 20.73 12.47 7.93
CA ALA A 268 20.88 13.68 7.13
C ALA A 268 19.87 14.77 7.55
N GLU A 269 18.59 14.41 7.71
CA GLU A 269 17.54 15.33 8.16
C GLU A 269 17.85 15.91 9.55
N ARG A 270 18.32 15.08 10.49
CA ARG A 270 18.76 15.54 11.82
C ARG A 270 19.93 16.51 11.73
N GLN A 271 20.91 16.24 10.88
CA GLN A 271 22.06 17.12 10.69
C GLN A 271 21.64 18.48 10.11
N GLU A 272 20.75 18.48 9.12
CA GLU A 272 20.19 19.70 8.52
C GLU A 272 19.40 20.51 9.55
N ALA A 273 18.53 19.88 10.33
CA ALA A 273 17.76 20.55 11.39
C ALA A 273 18.67 21.18 12.47
N ILE A 274 19.77 20.49 12.84
CA ILE A 274 20.77 21.04 13.78
C ILE A 274 21.50 22.25 13.16
N GLN A 275 21.83 22.20 11.86
CA GLN A 275 22.48 23.30 11.17
C GLN A 275 21.55 24.51 11.04
N GLN A 276 20.28 24.30 10.66
CA GLN A 276 19.28 25.36 10.58
C GLN A 276 19.06 26.04 11.93
N LYS A 277 18.91 25.27 13.02
CA LYS A 277 18.80 25.82 14.39
C LYS A 277 20.05 26.63 14.81
N LYS A 278 21.24 26.24 14.35
CA LYS A 278 22.47 27.02 14.62
C LYS A 278 22.49 28.33 13.84
N VAL A 279 22.05 28.33 12.59
CA VAL A 279 21.95 29.53 11.75
C VAL A 279 20.91 30.50 12.33
N GLU A 280 19.74 30.00 12.71
CA GLU A 280 18.67 30.79 13.32
C GLU A 280 19.10 31.40 14.65
N LYS A 281 19.74 30.63 15.54
CA LYS A 281 20.28 31.16 16.80
C LYS A 281 21.32 32.26 16.58
N LYS A 282 22.23 32.08 15.61
CA LYS A 282 23.21 33.11 15.26
C LYS A 282 22.55 34.38 14.72
N ARG A 283 21.51 34.24 13.90
CA ARG A 283 20.76 35.37 13.36
C ARG A 283 20.01 36.12 14.46
N ALA A 284 19.31 35.40 15.34
CA ALA A 284 18.61 35.99 16.48
C ALA A 284 19.57 36.68 17.46
N GLU A 285 20.76 36.10 17.69
CA GLU A 285 21.79 36.72 18.52
C GLU A 285 22.36 37.98 17.85
N ALA A 286 22.60 37.98 16.54
CA ALA A 286 23.03 39.17 15.79
C ALA A 286 21.96 40.28 15.83
N GLU A 287 20.68 39.95 15.67
CA GLU A 287 19.58 40.91 15.78
C GLU A 287 19.44 41.46 17.21
N ARG A 288 19.68 40.63 18.24
CA ARG A 288 19.72 41.10 19.64
C ARG A 288 20.88 42.05 19.90
N VAL A 289 22.08 41.72 19.39
CA VAL A 289 23.27 42.58 19.55
C VAL A 289 23.10 43.91 18.79
N ALA A 290 22.48 43.89 17.62
CA ALA A 290 22.17 45.10 16.85
C ALA A 290 21.20 46.06 17.58
N LYS A 291 20.36 45.56 18.49
CA LYS A 291 19.43 46.37 19.30
C LYS A 291 20.04 46.95 20.59
N LEU A 292 21.27 46.59 20.95
CA LEU A 292 21.96 47.09 22.15
C LEU A 292 22.64 48.45 21.90
N SER A 293 22.98 49.16 22.98
CA SER A 293 23.69 50.45 22.90
C SER A 293 25.16 50.29 22.42
N PRO A 294 25.79 51.34 21.85
CA PRO A 294 27.15 51.25 21.28
C PRO A 294 28.25 50.82 22.28
N GLU A 295 28.11 51.17 23.57
CA GLU A 295 29.06 50.76 24.61
C GLU A 295 28.90 49.29 25.01
N GLU A 296 27.66 48.78 25.00
CA GLU A 296 27.36 47.38 25.30
C GLU A 296 27.77 46.45 24.16
N GLN A 297 27.67 46.90 22.91
CA GLN A 297 28.19 46.18 21.73
C GLN A 297 29.71 45.97 21.82
N ARG A 298 30.48 47.01 22.17
CA ARG A 298 31.95 46.91 22.34
C ARG A 298 32.35 45.93 23.44
N LYS A 299 31.65 45.93 24.59
CA LYS A 299 31.88 44.96 25.68
C LYS A 299 31.52 43.53 25.28
N TYR A 300 30.50 43.34 24.45
CA TYR A 300 30.08 42.04 23.95
C TYR A 300 31.10 41.45 22.96
N GLU A 301 31.56 42.25 22.00
CA GLU A 301 32.59 41.85 21.02
C GLU A 301 33.92 41.49 21.67
N GLU A 302 34.36 42.26 22.68
CA GLU A 302 35.60 41.98 23.40
C GLU A 302 35.50 40.66 24.21
N ARG A 303 34.33 40.38 24.79
CA ARG A 303 34.05 39.11 25.50
C ARG A 303 34.03 37.93 24.53
N GLU A 304 33.42 38.05 23.36
CA GLU A 304 33.41 36.99 22.35
C GLU A 304 34.81 36.74 21.77
N ARG A 305 35.60 37.79 21.49
CA ARG A 305 36.99 37.66 21.03
C ARG A 305 37.86 36.91 22.04
N LYS A 306 37.70 37.18 23.34
CA LYS A 306 38.38 36.42 24.42
C LYS A 306 37.91 34.96 24.49
N ARG A 307 36.63 34.67 24.24
CA ARG A 307 36.09 33.29 24.19
C ARG A 307 36.59 32.50 22.98
N GLU A 308 36.68 33.12 21.81
CA GLU A 308 37.22 32.49 20.61
C GLU A 308 38.71 32.14 20.75
N LEU A 309 39.51 33.05 21.30
CA LEU A 309 40.92 32.81 21.61
C LEU A 309 41.10 31.60 22.54
N LYS A 310 40.29 31.51 23.61
CA LYS A 310 40.29 30.35 24.53
C LYS A 310 39.85 29.04 23.83
N LYS A 311 38.87 29.08 22.93
CA LYS A 311 38.44 27.91 22.14
C LYS A 311 39.53 27.45 21.17
N LYS A 312 40.21 28.37 20.49
CA LYS A 312 41.34 28.07 19.59
C LYS A 312 42.51 27.45 20.34
N GLN A 313 42.89 28.00 21.50
CA GLN A 313 43.92 27.44 22.38
C GLN A 313 43.58 26.01 22.84
N LYS A 314 42.34 25.75 23.30
CA LYS A 314 41.92 24.39 23.71
C LYS A 314 41.91 23.37 22.56
N LYS A 315 41.66 23.80 21.32
CA LYS A 315 41.73 22.90 20.14
C LYS A 315 43.16 22.53 19.76
N LEU A 316 44.12 23.44 19.95
CA LEU A 316 45.54 23.20 19.70
C LEU A 316 46.11 22.18 20.71
N ILE A 317 45.74 22.31 21.99
CA ILE A 317 46.19 21.41 23.05
C ILE A 317 45.61 19.99 22.89
N LYS A 318 44.42 19.82 22.30
CA LYS A 318 43.80 18.51 22.06
C LYS A 318 44.35 17.77 20.83
N LYS A 319 45.18 18.43 20.01
CA LYS A 319 45.77 17.90 18.77
C LYS A 319 47.27 17.60 18.89
N ALA A 320 47.91 18.06 19.97
CA ALA A 320 49.28 17.71 20.37
C ALA A 320 49.23 16.53 21.34
#